data_AF-A0A9E3PYG0-F1
#
_entry.id   AF-A0A9E3PYG0-F1
#
_cell.length_a   1.000
_cell.length_b   1.000
_cell.length_c   1.000
_cell.angle_alpha   90.00
_cell.angle_beta   90.00
_cell.angle_gamma   90.00
#
_symmetry.space_group_name_H-M   'P 1'
#
loop_
_entity.id
_entity.type
_entity.pdbx_description
1 polymer ?
#
loop_
_entity_poly.entity_id
_entity_poly.type
_entity_poly.pdbx_seq_one_letter_code
_entity_poly.pdbx_strand_id
1 'polypeptide(L)'
;MSFAAAPPNVREFEFDDANRMRLVKHDGVVAMSYLYNGLDERVYRYGSGIAVTTLYDEDGKWVGDFDVNGQPIQQVIWMDDLPVGLLVGAGASQKLFYIEADALGTPRVVIDPDRNVAVWRWDLAGEAFGDSAPNEDVDGDGTAFVFDMRFPGQRYDSATGFNYNYYRDYDPTTGRYLESDPLGLNGGNSTYGYGDASPLMYSDPDGLIAGLVLRVGGRYLLPRLGLHLGAKAATRVAKRQIALHARAKVVARAFKPRYVVGAGCHASSKLLGQSLVNAGVARPAGTAAHHIVAGSAKAAGPSRLVLNRFNIGINDAVNGVFLPANRALAGTTTAAIHSTVHTRAYYQAVNRALSAATSRTEAEAILLQLRQRLLSGGV
;
A
#
# COMPACT_ATOMS: atom_id res chain seq x y z
N MET A 1 37.88 -43.35 -5.95
CA MET A 1 37.63 -41.92 -6.26
C MET A 1 36.37 -41.52 -5.53
N SER A 2 36.49 -40.72 -4.47
CA SER A 2 35.32 -40.19 -3.75
C SER A 2 34.91 -38.91 -4.46
N PHE A 3 33.73 -38.92 -5.09
CA PHE A 3 33.07 -37.69 -5.50
C PHE A 3 32.45 -37.10 -4.24
N ALA A 4 33.12 -36.15 -3.60
CA ALA A 4 32.43 -35.25 -2.68
C ALA A 4 31.41 -34.48 -3.54
N ALA A 5 30.12 -34.73 -3.33
CA ALA A 5 29.08 -33.86 -3.86
C ALA A 5 29.41 -32.44 -3.41
N ALA A 6 29.36 -31.47 -4.34
CA ALA A 6 29.42 -30.06 -3.95
C ALA A 6 28.37 -29.84 -2.84
N PRO A 7 28.69 -29.11 -1.76
CA PRO A 7 27.69 -28.79 -0.75
C PRO A 7 26.46 -28.19 -1.45
N PRO A 8 25.23 -28.56 -1.03
CA PRO A 8 24.04 -27.98 -1.62
C PRO A 8 24.11 -26.46 -1.48
N ASN A 9 23.74 -25.71 -2.53
CA ASN A 9 23.58 -24.26 -2.45
C ASN A 9 22.39 -23.98 -1.51
N VAL A 10 22.66 -23.76 -0.23
CA VAL A 10 21.61 -23.55 0.79
C VAL A 10 21.25 -22.08 0.82
N ARG A 11 19.97 -21.78 0.63
CA ARG A 11 19.41 -20.44 0.89
C ARG A 11 18.63 -20.46 2.19
N GLU A 12 18.97 -19.54 3.10
CA GLU A 12 18.24 -19.31 4.34
C GLU A 12 17.56 -17.94 4.26
N PHE A 13 16.29 -17.89 4.67
CA PHE A 13 15.50 -16.67 4.68
C PHE A 13 15.12 -16.37 6.12
N GLU A 14 15.42 -15.15 6.59
CA GLU A 14 14.98 -14.71 7.91
C GLU A 14 13.88 -13.66 7.75
N PHE A 15 12.84 -13.81 8.55
CA PHE A 15 11.71 -12.90 8.62
C PHE A 15 11.74 -12.12 9.94
N ASP A 16 11.17 -10.93 9.95
CA ASP A 16 10.98 -10.13 11.16
C ASP A 16 9.64 -10.43 11.87
N ASP A 17 9.38 -9.73 12.97
CA ASP A 17 8.16 -9.90 13.76
C ASP A 17 6.89 -9.43 13.03
N ALA A 18 7.03 -8.65 11.96
CA ALA A 18 5.95 -8.27 11.04
C ALA A 18 5.78 -9.28 9.90
N ASN A 19 6.47 -10.43 9.98
CA ASN A 19 6.49 -11.47 8.96
C ASN A 19 6.97 -10.94 7.60
N ARG A 20 7.95 -10.02 7.58
CA ARG A 20 8.60 -9.54 6.36
C ARG A 20 10.00 -10.11 6.23
N MET A 21 10.40 -10.54 5.03
CA MET A 21 11.76 -11.05 4.82
C MET A 21 12.79 -9.95 5.08
N ARG A 22 13.58 -10.09 6.14
CA ARG A 22 14.58 -9.08 6.53
C ARG A 22 15.97 -9.35 5.96
N LEU A 23 16.30 -10.61 5.65
CA LEU A 23 17.54 -10.97 4.96
C LEU A 23 17.47 -12.35 4.31
N VAL A 24 18.34 -12.57 3.35
CA VAL A 24 18.65 -13.88 2.76
C VAL A 24 20.14 -14.18 2.94
N LYS A 25 20.45 -15.44 3.27
CA LYS A 25 21.81 -15.97 3.33
C LYS A 25 22.01 -17.03 2.26
N HIS A 26 23.20 -17.06 1.69
CA HIS A 26 23.70 -18.15 0.85
C HIS A 26 24.83 -18.84 1.61
N ASP A 27 24.68 -20.14 1.85
CA ASP A 27 25.67 -20.97 2.56
C ASP A 27 26.09 -20.36 3.92
N GLY A 28 25.10 -19.85 4.67
CA GLY A 28 25.27 -19.22 5.98
C GLY A 28 25.77 -17.77 5.95
N VAL A 29 26.11 -17.21 4.78
CA VAL A 29 26.59 -15.83 4.61
C VAL A 29 25.47 -14.92 4.14
N VAL A 30 25.28 -13.76 4.78
CA VAL A 30 24.25 -12.78 4.39
C VAL A 30 24.54 -12.28 2.98
N ALA A 31 23.64 -12.61 2.04
CA ALA A 31 23.72 -12.18 0.65
C ALA A 31 23.06 -10.82 0.44
N MET A 32 21.90 -10.61 1.08
CA MET A 32 21.12 -9.37 1.00
C MET A 32 20.30 -9.16 2.27
N SER A 33 20.12 -7.91 2.67
CA SER A 33 19.27 -7.46 3.77
C SER A 33 18.26 -6.43 3.25
N TYR A 34 17.09 -6.37 3.87
CA TYR A 34 15.95 -5.57 3.43
C TYR A 34 15.41 -4.71 4.56
N LEU A 35 15.02 -3.48 4.25
CA LEU A 35 14.32 -2.58 5.17
C LEU A 35 13.00 -2.11 4.58
N TYR A 36 12.02 -1.99 5.48
CA TYR A 36 10.66 -1.62 5.15
C TYR A 36 10.28 -0.31 5.83
N ASN A 37 9.41 0.48 5.18
CA ASN A 37 8.85 1.68 5.79
C ASN A 37 7.57 1.35 6.59
N GLY A 38 6.92 2.36 7.16
CA GLY A 38 5.70 2.17 7.96
C GLY A 38 4.44 1.78 7.16
N LEU A 39 4.54 1.70 5.83
CA LEU A 39 3.51 1.17 4.93
C LEU A 39 3.80 -0.29 4.53
N ASP A 40 4.87 -0.89 5.04
CA ASP A 40 5.38 -2.22 4.66
C ASP A 40 5.96 -2.29 3.23
N GLU A 41 6.35 -1.15 2.67
CA GLU A 41 7.08 -1.08 1.40
C GLU A 41 8.57 -1.32 1.63
N ARG A 42 9.19 -2.20 0.85
CA ARG A 42 10.63 -2.43 0.83
C ARG A 42 11.35 -1.22 0.22
N VAL A 43 11.85 -0.33 1.09
CA VAL A 43 12.48 0.94 0.67
C VAL A 43 13.99 0.85 0.53
N TYR A 44 14.62 -0.21 1.06
CA TYR A 44 16.06 -0.34 0.98
C TYR A 44 16.47 -1.81 0.93
N ARG A 45 17.45 -2.11 0.06
CA ARG A 45 18.14 -3.40 0.02
C ARG A 45 19.65 -3.19 0.01
N TYR A 46 20.38 -3.99 0.77
CA TYR A 46 21.83 -3.89 0.84
C TYR A 46 22.51 -5.22 1.17
N GLY A 47 23.70 -5.43 0.62
CA GLY A 47 24.46 -6.68 0.76
C GLY A 47 25.24 -6.99 -0.51
N SER A 48 26.33 -7.74 -0.38
CA SER A 48 27.16 -8.15 -1.53
C SER A 48 27.62 -6.98 -2.43
N GLY A 49 27.93 -5.82 -1.83
CA GLY A 49 28.34 -4.60 -2.54
C GLY A 49 27.18 -3.81 -3.18
N ILE A 50 25.94 -4.28 -3.07
CA ILE A 50 24.73 -3.60 -3.53
C ILE A 50 24.16 -2.78 -2.36
N ALA A 51 23.68 -1.58 -2.66
CA ALA A 51 22.93 -0.74 -1.76
C ALA A 51 21.98 0.14 -2.60
N VAL A 52 20.68 -0.16 -2.55
CA VAL A 52 19.66 0.44 -3.40
C VAL A 52 18.50 0.96 -2.56
N THR A 53 18.13 2.21 -2.78
CA THR A 53 16.91 2.81 -2.25
C THR A 53 15.81 2.70 -3.29
N THR A 54 14.64 2.20 -2.90
CA THR A 54 13.48 2.06 -3.79
C THR A 54 12.40 3.07 -3.38
N LEU A 55 11.85 3.77 -4.38
CA LEU A 55 10.73 4.70 -4.19
C LEU A 55 9.45 4.15 -4.79
N TYR A 56 8.34 4.48 -4.14
CA TYR A 56 6.98 4.17 -4.55
C TYR A 56 6.15 5.46 -4.63
N ASP A 57 5.08 5.45 -5.42
CA ASP A 57 4.10 6.54 -5.47
C ASP A 57 3.05 6.40 -4.34
N GLU A 58 2.05 7.28 -4.33
CA GLU A 58 1.00 7.26 -3.29
C GLU A 58 0.07 6.04 -3.38
N ASP A 59 0.04 5.36 -4.53
CA ASP A 59 -0.72 4.14 -4.77
C ASP A 59 0.13 2.88 -4.54
N GLY A 60 1.40 3.02 -4.13
CA GLY A 60 2.28 1.90 -3.85
C GLY A 60 2.98 1.32 -5.09
N LYS A 61 2.88 1.97 -6.25
CA LYS A 61 3.56 1.52 -7.47
C LYS A 61 5.03 1.91 -7.40
N TRP A 62 5.89 1.00 -7.86
CA TRP A 62 7.32 1.29 -7.99
C TRP A 62 7.53 2.53 -8.88
N VAL A 63 8.33 3.49 -8.42
CA VAL A 63 8.69 4.70 -9.20
C VAL A 63 10.12 4.60 -9.70
N GLY A 64 11.02 4.07 -8.87
CA GLY A 64 12.41 3.90 -9.28
C GLY A 64 13.32 3.38 -8.18
N ASP A 65 14.50 2.97 -8.62
CA ASP A 65 15.62 2.56 -7.78
C ASP A 65 16.75 3.57 -7.89
N PHE A 66 17.39 3.85 -6.76
CA PHE A 66 18.41 4.87 -6.61
C PHE A 66 19.63 4.32 -5.89
N ASP A 67 20.81 4.75 -6.31
CA ASP A 67 22.07 4.37 -5.68
C ASP A 67 22.29 5.06 -4.32
N VAL A 68 23.42 4.79 -3.68
CA VAL A 68 23.80 5.37 -2.37
C VAL A 68 23.94 6.90 -2.39
N ASN A 69 24.10 7.51 -3.55
CA ASN A 69 24.21 8.95 -3.74
C ASN A 69 22.87 9.58 -4.17
N GLY A 70 21.80 8.79 -4.25
CA GLY A 70 20.49 9.22 -4.72
C GLY A 70 20.41 9.43 -6.24
N GLN A 71 21.36 8.91 -7.02
CA GLN A 71 21.27 8.93 -8.48
C GLN A 71 20.33 7.83 -8.96
N PRO A 72 19.45 8.10 -9.94
CA PRO A 72 18.55 7.09 -10.47
C PRO A 72 19.30 5.99 -11.20
N ILE A 73 18.96 4.75 -10.89
CA ILE A 73 19.41 3.54 -11.58
C ILE A 73 18.38 3.20 -12.67
N GLN A 74 17.11 3.08 -12.27
CA GLN A 74 15.98 2.87 -13.17
C GLN A 74 14.74 3.57 -12.60
N GLN A 75 13.90 4.15 -13.46
CA GLN A 75 12.64 4.79 -13.10
C GLN A 75 11.56 4.43 -14.11
N VAL A 76 10.39 4.02 -13.65
CA VAL A 76 9.28 3.63 -14.53
C VAL A 76 8.33 4.80 -14.78
N ILE A 77 7.81 4.86 -16.00
CA ILE A 77 6.76 5.77 -16.42
C ILE A 77 5.46 4.97 -16.50
N TRP A 78 4.49 5.38 -15.70
CA TRP A 78 3.16 4.78 -15.65
C TRP A 78 2.15 5.59 -16.45
N MET A 79 1.23 4.89 -17.11
CA MET A 79 -0.01 5.43 -17.64
C MET A 79 -1.16 4.73 -16.92
N ASP A 80 -1.74 5.42 -15.93
CA ASP A 80 -2.64 4.84 -14.94
C ASP A 80 -1.98 3.64 -14.22
N ASP A 81 -2.43 2.41 -14.46
CA ASP A 81 -1.87 1.18 -13.89
C ASP A 81 -0.99 0.39 -14.87
N LEU A 82 -0.71 0.96 -16.06
CA LEU A 82 0.12 0.30 -17.08
C LEU A 82 1.53 0.90 -17.12
N PRO A 83 2.61 0.09 -16.98
CA PRO A 83 3.95 0.58 -17.20
C PRO A 83 4.17 0.76 -18.72
N VAL A 84 4.56 1.96 -19.14
CA VAL A 84 4.70 2.30 -20.58
C VAL A 84 6.11 2.71 -20.98
N GLY A 85 6.96 3.07 -20.01
CA GLY A 85 8.34 3.45 -20.28
C GLY A 85 9.26 3.29 -19.09
N LEU A 86 10.55 3.35 -19.37
CA LEU A 86 11.61 3.19 -18.39
C LEU A 86 12.73 4.19 -18.68
N LEU A 87 13.12 4.98 -17.70
CA LEU A 87 14.34 5.78 -17.73
C LEU A 87 15.44 5.01 -17.02
N VAL A 88 16.57 4.77 -17.68
CA VAL A 88 17.70 4.01 -17.14
C VAL A 88 18.94 4.88 -17.09
N GLY A 89 19.66 4.85 -15.97
CA GLY A 89 20.83 5.68 -15.70
C GLY A 89 20.47 7.09 -15.20
N ALA A 90 21.51 7.92 -15.07
CA ALA A 90 21.44 9.24 -14.46
C ALA A 90 22.12 10.33 -15.31
N GLY A 91 21.70 11.57 -15.10
CA GLY A 91 22.30 12.75 -15.74
C GLY A 91 22.28 12.66 -17.26
N ALA A 92 23.39 13.05 -17.89
CA ALA A 92 23.53 13.04 -19.35
C ALA A 92 23.56 11.62 -19.97
N SER A 93 23.76 10.58 -19.16
CA SER A 93 23.76 9.18 -19.61
C SER A 93 22.40 8.50 -19.43
N GLN A 94 21.39 9.21 -18.92
CA GLN A 94 20.04 8.67 -18.78
C GLN A 94 19.42 8.43 -20.17
N LYS A 95 18.82 7.26 -20.36
CA LYS A 95 18.16 6.85 -21.60
C LYS A 95 16.72 6.43 -21.37
N LEU A 96 15.87 6.67 -22.36
CA LEU A 96 14.47 6.25 -22.38
C LEU A 96 14.32 4.92 -23.11
N PHE A 97 13.50 4.03 -22.56
CA PHE A 97 13.06 2.78 -23.16
C PHE A 97 11.54 2.69 -23.11
N TYR A 98 10.94 1.96 -24.03
CA TYR A 98 9.49 1.68 -24.03
C TYR A 98 9.21 0.29 -23.47
N ILE A 99 8.13 0.19 -22.69
CA ILE A 99 7.66 -1.08 -22.14
C ILE A 99 6.42 -1.52 -22.92
N GLU A 100 6.46 -2.73 -23.47
CA GLU A 100 5.27 -3.40 -23.99
C GLU A 100 4.79 -4.42 -22.97
N ALA A 101 3.59 -4.18 -22.43
CA ALA A 101 2.97 -5.04 -21.45
C ALA A 101 1.78 -5.83 -22.02
N ASP A 102 1.48 -6.99 -21.42
CA ASP A 102 0.34 -7.82 -21.79
C ASP A 102 -1.01 -7.29 -21.24
N ALA A 103 -2.08 -8.07 -21.42
CA ALA A 103 -3.42 -7.68 -20.99
C ALA A 103 -3.58 -7.50 -19.47
N LEU A 104 -2.68 -8.09 -18.67
CA LEU A 104 -2.65 -7.92 -17.21
C LEU A 104 -1.82 -6.72 -16.77
N GLY A 105 -1.05 -6.12 -17.70
CA GLY A 105 -0.05 -5.11 -17.37
C GLY A 105 1.32 -5.70 -17.02
N THR A 106 1.55 -6.98 -17.30
CA THR A 106 2.86 -7.62 -17.12
C THR A 106 3.80 -7.16 -18.23
N PRO A 107 4.98 -6.58 -17.93
CA PRO A 107 5.97 -6.27 -18.96
C PRO A 107 6.43 -7.53 -19.71
N ARG A 108 6.42 -7.47 -21.04
CA ARG A 108 6.84 -8.57 -21.93
C ARG A 108 8.02 -8.22 -22.81
N VAL A 109 8.15 -6.96 -23.20
CA VAL A 109 9.26 -6.47 -24.04
C VAL A 109 9.70 -5.10 -23.55
N VAL A 110 11.00 -4.85 -23.56
CA VAL A 110 11.56 -3.49 -23.45
C VAL A 110 12.26 -3.15 -24.76
N ILE A 111 11.93 -1.99 -25.33
CA ILE A 111 12.43 -1.52 -26.62
C ILE A 111 13.33 -0.30 -26.40
N ASP A 112 14.51 -0.34 -27.02
CA ASP A 112 15.34 0.84 -27.23
C ASP A 112 14.75 1.64 -28.41
N PRO A 113 14.17 2.83 -28.18
CA PRO A 113 13.49 3.59 -29.22
C PRO A 113 14.44 4.25 -30.22
N ASP A 114 15.71 4.49 -29.85
CA ASP A 114 16.69 5.11 -30.73
C ASP A 114 17.14 4.14 -31.83
N ARG A 115 17.27 2.86 -31.45
CA ARG A 115 17.62 1.77 -32.38
C ARG A 115 16.39 1.04 -32.93
N ASN A 116 15.23 1.22 -32.31
CA ASN A 116 13.99 0.50 -32.58
C ASN A 116 14.15 -1.03 -32.52
N VAL A 117 14.82 -1.52 -31.47
CA VAL A 117 15.06 -2.95 -31.22
C VAL A 117 14.66 -3.34 -29.80
N ALA A 118 14.21 -4.58 -29.61
CA ALA A 118 13.99 -5.15 -28.29
C ALA A 118 15.34 -5.46 -27.63
N VAL A 119 15.51 -5.02 -26.38
CA VAL A 119 16.72 -5.24 -25.57
C VAL A 119 16.48 -6.22 -24.42
N TRP A 120 15.22 -6.42 -24.05
CA TRP A 120 14.81 -7.36 -23.02
C TRP A 120 13.46 -7.96 -23.38
N ARG A 121 13.28 -9.25 -23.08
CA ARG A 121 12.03 -9.96 -23.40
C ARG A 121 11.74 -11.06 -22.41
N TRP A 122 10.49 -11.14 -21.97
CA TRP A 122 10.00 -12.17 -21.08
C TRP A 122 8.74 -12.84 -21.63
N ASP A 123 8.96 -13.87 -22.45
CA ASP A 123 7.89 -14.63 -23.07
C ASP A 123 7.17 -15.53 -22.06
N LEU A 124 5.87 -15.73 -22.31
CA LEU A 124 5.06 -16.74 -21.64
C LEU A 124 5.41 -18.12 -22.21
N ALA A 125 6.56 -18.68 -21.81
CA ALA A 125 7.17 -19.88 -22.39
C ALA A 125 6.49 -21.20 -21.95
N GLY A 126 5.16 -21.27 -22.07
CA GLY A 126 4.38 -22.47 -21.71
C GLY A 126 4.16 -22.69 -20.21
N GLU A 127 4.63 -21.77 -19.36
CA GLU A 127 4.40 -21.75 -17.91
C GLU A 127 3.51 -20.55 -17.55
N ALA A 128 2.53 -20.77 -16.66
CA ALA A 128 1.51 -19.78 -16.31
C ALA A 128 1.89 -18.93 -15.08
N PHE A 129 2.78 -19.43 -14.22
CA PHE A 129 3.12 -18.82 -12.93
C PHE A 129 4.41 -17.99 -12.95
N GLY A 130 5.04 -17.81 -14.12
CA GLY A 130 6.15 -16.87 -14.29
C GLY A 130 7.50 -17.38 -13.80
N ASP A 131 7.76 -18.68 -13.88
CA ASP A 131 9.04 -19.31 -13.48
C ASP A 131 10.13 -19.25 -14.57
N SER A 132 9.82 -18.74 -15.75
CA SER A 132 10.84 -18.53 -16.80
C SER A 132 11.71 -17.31 -16.48
N ALA A 133 13.00 -17.39 -16.77
CA ALA A 133 13.87 -16.21 -16.80
C ALA A 133 13.61 -15.37 -18.08
N PRO A 134 13.71 -14.04 -18.01
CA PRO A 134 13.74 -13.22 -19.22
C PRO A 134 15.00 -13.46 -20.05
N ASN A 135 14.92 -13.23 -21.36
CA ASN A 135 16.08 -12.97 -22.17
C ASN A 135 16.49 -11.51 -21.99
N GLU A 136 17.66 -11.29 -21.39
CA GLU A 136 18.20 -9.96 -21.10
C GLU A 136 19.13 -9.43 -22.21
N ASP A 137 19.43 -10.22 -23.24
CA ASP A 137 20.27 -9.81 -24.39
C ASP A 137 19.57 -10.26 -25.68
N VAL A 138 18.45 -9.61 -25.99
CA VAL A 138 17.60 -9.96 -27.13
C VAL A 138 18.22 -9.51 -28.45
N ASP A 139 18.97 -8.41 -28.43
CA ASP A 139 19.66 -7.83 -29.58
C ASP A 139 21.03 -8.46 -29.84
N GLY A 140 21.55 -9.28 -28.91
CA GLY A 140 22.73 -10.12 -29.10
C GLY A 140 24.04 -9.33 -29.12
N ASP A 141 24.08 -8.19 -28.43
CA ASP A 141 25.25 -7.32 -28.39
C ASP A 141 26.24 -7.69 -27.27
N GLY A 142 25.89 -8.70 -26.46
CA GLY A 142 26.69 -9.19 -25.34
C GLY A 142 26.51 -8.40 -24.04
N THR A 143 25.60 -7.44 -24.01
CA THR A 143 25.29 -6.60 -22.84
C THR A 143 23.89 -6.91 -22.33
N ALA A 144 23.80 -7.54 -21.15
CA ALA A 144 22.52 -7.81 -20.52
C ALA A 144 21.82 -6.52 -20.06
N PHE A 145 20.56 -6.37 -20.45
CA PHE A 145 19.63 -5.37 -19.94
C PHE A 145 18.82 -5.95 -18.78
N VAL A 146 19.19 -5.63 -17.54
CA VAL A 146 18.47 -6.14 -16.36
C VAL A 146 17.19 -5.34 -16.13
N PHE A 147 16.05 -6.03 -16.08
CA PHE A 147 14.76 -5.45 -15.72
C PHE A 147 13.96 -6.39 -14.82
N ASP A 148 13.71 -5.94 -13.59
CA ASP A 148 13.21 -6.81 -12.52
C ASP A 148 11.67 -6.89 -12.46
N MET A 149 10.91 -6.04 -13.15
CA MET A 149 9.45 -6.14 -13.08
C MET A 149 8.96 -7.50 -13.62
N ARG A 150 7.98 -8.09 -12.93
CA ARG A 150 7.34 -9.37 -13.29
C ARG A 150 5.83 -9.15 -13.44
N PHE A 151 4.99 -10.04 -12.91
CA PHE A 151 3.56 -9.80 -12.84
C PHE A 151 3.23 -8.45 -12.16
N PRO A 152 2.03 -7.90 -12.35
CA PRO A 152 1.66 -6.61 -11.74
C PRO A 152 2.00 -6.58 -10.25
N GLY A 153 2.70 -5.54 -9.80
CA GLY A 153 3.17 -5.39 -8.42
C GLY A 153 4.51 -6.06 -8.09
N GLN A 154 4.92 -7.04 -8.89
CA GLN A 154 6.04 -7.92 -8.60
C GLN A 154 7.37 -7.39 -9.14
N ARG A 155 8.42 -7.56 -8.32
CA ARG A 155 9.82 -7.34 -8.72
C ARG A 155 10.70 -8.51 -8.34
N TYR A 156 11.37 -9.09 -9.32
CA TYR A 156 12.36 -10.14 -9.12
C TYR A 156 13.50 -9.65 -8.22
N ASP A 157 13.92 -10.51 -7.32
CA ASP A 157 15.09 -10.30 -6.48
C ASP A 157 16.08 -11.45 -6.70
N SER A 158 17.18 -11.15 -7.37
CA SER A 158 18.20 -12.13 -7.71
C SER A 158 18.87 -12.76 -6.48
N ALA A 159 18.87 -12.08 -5.33
CA ALA A 159 19.44 -12.64 -4.11
C ALA A 159 18.56 -13.75 -3.53
N THR A 160 17.24 -13.65 -3.66
CA THR A 160 16.30 -14.66 -3.14
C THR A 160 15.93 -15.70 -4.20
N GLY A 161 15.90 -15.29 -5.47
CA GLY A 161 15.26 -16.02 -6.56
C GLY A 161 13.73 -15.93 -6.55
N PHE A 162 13.15 -15.06 -5.71
CA PHE A 162 11.71 -14.83 -5.60
C PHE A 162 11.34 -13.46 -6.14
N ASN A 163 10.04 -13.23 -6.31
CA ASN A 163 9.51 -11.94 -6.65
C ASN A 163 8.97 -11.24 -5.40
N TYR A 164 9.56 -10.12 -5.02
CA TYR A 164 8.97 -9.23 -4.04
C TYR A 164 7.64 -8.69 -4.57
N ASN A 165 6.57 -8.84 -3.78
CA ASN A 165 5.23 -8.38 -4.12
C ASN A 165 4.58 -7.65 -2.93
N TYR A 166 5.08 -6.44 -2.68
CA TYR A 166 4.62 -5.53 -1.64
C TYR A 166 4.53 -6.17 -0.25
N TYR A 167 3.40 -6.79 0.12
CA TYR A 167 3.18 -7.40 1.44
C TYR A 167 3.77 -8.82 1.56
N ARG A 168 4.08 -9.48 0.45
CA ARG A 168 4.54 -10.88 0.42
C ARG A 168 5.65 -11.09 -0.61
N ASP A 169 6.41 -12.16 -0.46
CA ASP A 169 7.34 -12.68 -1.45
C ASP A 169 6.69 -13.85 -2.20
N TYR A 170 6.74 -13.81 -3.53
CA TYR A 170 6.14 -14.79 -4.43
C TYR A 170 7.20 -15.73 -4.99
N ASP A 171 6.98 -17.02 -4.83
CA ASP A 171 7.77 -18.08 -5.42
C ASP A 171 7.11 -18.54 -6.74
N PRO A 172 7.68 -18.18 -7.90
CA PRO A 172 7.13 -18.59 -9.19
C PRO A 172 7.24 -20.10 -9.43
N THR A 173 8.18 -20.81 -8.79
CA THR A 173 8.38 -22.25 -8.98
C THR A 173 7.21 -23.07 -8.42
N THR A 174 6.59 -22.56 -7.35
CA THR A 174 5.43 -23.20 -6.69
C THR A 174 4.12 -22.48 -6.99
N GLY A 175 4.16 -21.29 -7.60
CA GLY A 175 2.99 -20.46 -7.90
C GLY A 175 2.31 -19.90 -6.64
N ARG A 176 3.07 -19.67 -5.57
CA ARG A 176 2.56 -19.36 -4.22
C ARG A 176 3.37 -18.28 -3.53
N TYR A 177 2.77 -17.67 -2.52
CA TYR A 177 3.49 -16.79 -1.60
C TYR A 177 4.24 -17.60 -0.53
N LEU A 178 5.33 -17.02 -0.03
CA LEU A 178 6.07 -17.56 1.11
C LEU A 178 5.37 -17.26 2.44
N GLU A 179 4.77 -16.07 2.54
CA GLU A 179 4.05 -15.61 3.71
C GLU A 179 2.54 -15.91 3.61
N SER A 180 1.95 -16.21 4.76
CA SER A 180 0.51 -16.24 4.88
C SER A 180 -0.08 -14.84 4.68
N ASP A 181 -1.21 -14.75 4.00
CA ASP A 181 -1.92 -13.51 3.75
C ASP A 181 -2.14 -12.70 5.04
N PRO A 182 -1.67 -11.44 5.11
CA PRO A 182 -1.92 -10.57 6.26
C PRO A 182 -3.41 -10.32 6.54
N LEU A 183 -4.28 -10.46 5.53
CA LEU A 183 -5.73 -10.39 5.68
C LEU A 183 -6.36 -11.73 6.10
N GLY A 184 -5.55 -12.79 6.20
CA GLY A 184 -5.98 -14.15 6.46
C GLY A 184 -6.96 -14.64 5.40
N LEU A 185 -8.03 -15.32 5.83
CA LEU A 185 -9.06 -15.84 4.92
C LEU A 185 -9.90 -14.75 4.23
N ASN A 186 -9.71 -13.47 4.58
CA ASN A 186 -10.34 -12.37 3.84
C ASN A 186 -9.68 -12.15 2.46
N GLY A 187 -8.43 -12.59 2.28
CA GLY A 187 -7.71 -12.53 0.99
C GLY A 187 -8.08 -13.66 0.03
N GLY A 188 -8.69 -14.74 0.54
CA GLY A 188 -9.12 -15.90 -0.23
C GLY A 188 -9.13 -17.20 0.57
N ASN A 189 -9.56 -18.29 -0.07
CA ASN A 189 -9.62 -19.61 0.57
C ASN A 189 -8.23 -20.22 0.86
N SER A 190 -7.19 -19.74 0.17
CA SER A 190 -5.80 -20.14 0.38
C SER A 190 -4.99 -18.90 0.74
N THR A 191 -4.48 -18.86 1.97
CA THR A 191 -3.67 -17.73 2.46
C THR A 191 -2.29 -17.63 1.80
N TYR A 192 -1.91 -18.61 0.98
CA TYR A 192 -0.65 -18.63 0.22
C TYR A 192 -0.87 -18.59 -1.30
N GLY A 193 -2.11 -18.51 -1.77
CA GLY A 193 -2.42 -18.61 -3.20
C GLY A 193 -2.10 -17.31 -3.94
N TYR A 194 -1.57 -17.43 -5.16
CA TYR A 194 -1.48 -16.30 -6.09
C TYR A 194 -2.63 -16.35 -7.11
N GLY A 195 -3.30 -15.21 -7.33
CA GLY A 195 -4.25 -15.01 -8.43
C GLY A 195 -5.37 -16.06 -8.53
N ASP A 196 -5.89 -16.57 -7.40
CA ASP A 196 -6.86 -17.67 -7.34
C ASP A 196 -6.45 -18.91 -8.19
N ALA A 197 -5.15 -19.18 -8.27
CA ALA A 197 -4.55 -20.21 -9.12
C ALA A 197 -4.84 -20.04 -10.62
N SER A 198 -5.19 -18.83 -11.04
CA SER A 198 -5.52 -18.44 -12.42
C SER A 198 -4.73 -17.18 -12.83
N PRO A 199 -3.39 -17.25 -12.87
CA PRO A 199 -2.49 -16.10 -13.03
C PRO A 199 -2.58 -15.41 -14.40
N LEU A 200 -3.26 -16.01 -15.37
CA LEU A 200 -3.54 -15.42 -16.68
C LEU A 200 -4.79 -14.54 -16.71
N MET A 201 -5.62 -14.61 -15.66
CA MET A 201 -6.90 -13.91 -15.55
C MET A 201 -6.94 -12.93 -14.38
N TYR A 202 -6.21 -13.26 -13.30
CA TYR A 202 -6.16 -12.48 -12.08
C TYR A 202 -4.73 -12.04 -11.79
N SER A 203 -4.60 -10.83 -11.26
CA SER A 203 -3.36 -10.31 -10.70
C SER A 203 -3.58 -9.96 -9.23
N ASP A 204 -2.51 -9.94 -8.46
CA ASP A 204 -2.52 -9.49 -7.06
C ASP A 204 -1.42 -8.44 -6.87
N PRO A 205 -1.67 -7.16 -7.25
CA PRO A 205 -0.63 -6.12 -7.33
C PRO A 205 0.03 -5.76 -6.00
N ASP A 206 -0.62 -6.03 -4.88
CA ASP A 206 -0.12 -5.72 -3.55
C ASP A 206 0.27 -6.98 -2.77
N GLY A 207 -0.06 -8.17 -3.28
CA GLY A 207 0.09 -9.38 -2.49
C GLY A 207 -0.90 -9.45 -1.32
N LEU A 208 -2.17 -9.06 -1.54
CA LEU A 208 -3.24 -9.13 -0.52
C LEU A 208 -4.56 -9.70 -1.06
N ILE A 209 -4.97 -9.34 -2.28
CA ILE A 209 -6.27 -9.75 -2.84
C ILE A 209 -6.11 -9.91 -4.36
N ALA A 210 -6.48 -11.09 -4.87
CA ALA A 210 -6.58 -11.32 -6.30
C ALA A 210 -7.69 -10.45 -6.94
N GLY A 211 -7.31 -9.60 -7.89
CA GLY A 211 -8.21 -8.78 -8.69
C GLY A 211 -8.42 -9.37 -10.08
N LEU A 212 -9.67 -9.44 -10.53
CA LEU A 212 -10.00 -9.82 -11.91
C LEU A 212 -9.61 -8.68 -12.87
N VAL A 213 -8.79 -8.95 -13.87
CA VAL A 213 -8.48 -7.97 -14.92
C VAL A 213 -9.49 -8.10 -16.06
N LEU A 214 -10.64 -7.43 -15.95
CA LEU A 214 -11.58 -7.28 -17.07
C LEU A 214 -11.30 -5.98 -17.83
N ARG A 215 -10.68 -6.09 -19.01
CA ARG A 215 -10.52 -4.96 -19.93
C ARG A 215 -11.81 -4.74 -20.74
N VAL A 216 -12.70 -3.88 -20.25
CA VAL A 216 -13.81 -3.33 -21.03
C VAL A 216 -13.70 -1.80 -21.05
N GLY A 217 -13.26 -1.23 -22.16
CA GLY A 217 -13.35 0.22 -22.41
C GLY A 217 -12.52 1.14 -21.51
N GLY A 218 -11.32 0.71 -21.08
CA GLY A 218 -10.36 1.60 -20.39
C GLY A 218 -10.67 1.89 -18.92
N ARG A 219 -11.35 0.98 -18.21
CA ARG A 219 -11.51 1.05 -16.75
C ARG A 219 -11.21 -0.29 -16.09
N TYR A 220 -10.38 -0.26 -15.06
CA TYR A 220 -10.08 -1.39 -14.19
C TYR A 220 -11.31 -1.73 -13.33
N LEU A 221 -11.75 -2.99 -13.38
CA LEU A 221 -12.80 -3.53 -12.53
C LEU A 221 -12.14 -4.38 -11.44
N LEU A 222 -11.56 -3.74 -10.41
CA LEU A 222 -11.21 -4.46 -9.20
C LEU A 222 -12.50 -4.97 -8.54
N PRO A 223 -12.65 -6.27 -8.24
CA PRO A 223 -13.74 -6.75 -7.42
C PRO A 223 -13.48 -6.34 -5.96
N ARG A 224 -13.85 -5.10 -5.59
CA ARG A 224 -14.04 -4.77 -4.18
C ARG A 224 -15.36 -5.40 -3.72
N LEU A 225 -15.23 -6.43 -2.89
CA LEU A 225 -16.26 -7.23 -2.21
C LEU A 225 -17.13 -8.13 -3.11
N GLY A 226 -17.11 -9.44 -2.82
CA GLY A 226 -18.35 -10.21 -2.82
C GLY A 226 -18.23 -11.69 -3.18
N LEU A 227 -18.13 -12.52 -2.14
CA LEU A 227 -18.93 -13.73 -1.90
C LEU A 227 -19.64 -14.32 -3.14
N HIS A 228 -19.17 -15.50 -3.58
CA HIS A 228 -19.87 -16.35 -4.55
C HIS A 228 -21.32 -16.61 -4.14
N LEU A 229 -22.31 -16.39 -5.02
CA LEU A 229 -23.58 -17.14 -5.03
C LEU A 229 -24.31 -17.05 -6.39
N GLY A 230 -24.53 -18.24 -6.95
CA GLY A 230 -25.33 -18.69 -8.09
C GLY A 230 -26.24 -17.75 -8.90
N ALA A 231 -26.07 -17.86 -10.22
CA ALA A 231 -26.92 -17.32 -11.28
C ALA A 231 -28.36 -17.88 -11.26
N LYS A 232 -29.23 -17.31 -10.40
CA LYS A 232 -30.71 -17.28 -10.55
C LYS A 232 -31.44 -16.39 -9.54
N ALA A 233 -30.74 -15.55 -8.77
CA ALA A 233 -31.32 -14.48 -7.96
C ALA A 233 -31.21 -13.09 -8.62
N ALA A 234 -30.79 -13.02 -9.88
CA ALA A 234 -30.40 -11.78 -10.57
C ALA A 234 -31.58 -10.89 -11.03
N THR A 235 -32.84 -11.32 -10.94
CA THR A 235 -33.95 -10.63 -11.65
C THR A 235 -35.06 -10.09 -10.76
N ARG A 236 -34.92 -10.09 -9.43
CA ARG A 236 -35.85 -9.39 -8.52
C ARG A 236 -35.20 -8.20 -7.78
N VAL A 237 -33.88 -8.06 -7.84
CA VAL A 237 -33.13 -6.88 -7.36
C VAL A 237 -33.05 -5.79 -8.45
N ALA A 238 -33.03 -6.18 -9.73
CA ALA A 238 -32.95 -5.26 -10.87
C ALA A 238 -34.14 -4.28 -10.99
N LYS A 239 -35.33 -4.61 -10.45
CA LYS A 239 -36.49 -3.68 -10.42
C LYS A 239 -36.52 -2.75 -9.20
N ARG A 240 -35.64 -2.91 -8.21
CA ARG A 240 -35.42 -1.92 -7.14
C ARG A 240 -34.30 -0.93 -7.44
N GLN A 241 -33.51 -1.17 -8.50
CA GLN A 241 -32.33 -0.38 -8.84
C GLN A 241 -32.57 0.71 -9.90
N ILE A 242 -33.73 0.71 -10.58
CA ILE A 242 -34.08 1.73 -11.60
C ILE A 242 -35.01 2.84 -11.05
N ALA A 243 -35.64 2.64 -9.88
CA ALA A 243 -36.49 3.67 -9.25
C ALA A 243 -35.71 4.70 -8.39
N LEU A 244 -34.38 4.56 -8.23
CA LEU A 244 -33.55 5.47 -7.42
C LEU A 244 -32.77 6.51 -8.24
N HIS A 245 -32.98 6.57 -9.56
CA HIS A 245 -32.31 7.53 -10.46
C HIS A 245 -33.20 8.72 -10.89
N ALA A 246 -34.42 8.87 -10.34
CA ALA A 246 -35.34 9.94 -10.76
C ALA A 246 -35.91 10.81 -9.61
N ARG A 247 -35.23 10.92 -8.46
CA ARG A 247 -35.59 11.93 -7.42
C ARG A 247 -34.37 12.61 -6.79
N ALA A 248 -33.42 13.01 -7.64
CA ALA A 248 -32.23 13.79 -7.28
C ALA A 248 -32.49 15.31 -7.07
N LYS A 249 -33.72 15.73 -6.77
CA LYS A 249 -34.03 17.08 -6.28
C LYS A 249 -35.05 16.96 -5.13
N VAL A 250 -34.65 17.42 -3.94
CA VAL A 250 -35.42 17.53 -2.69
C VAL A 250 -35.62 16.20 -1.92
N VAL A 251 -34.64 15.83 -1.09
CA VAL A 251 -34.69 15.83 0.40
C VAL A 251 -33.32 15.34 0.88
N ALA A 252 -32.59 16.27 1.49
CA ALA A 252 -31.35 16.01 2.21
C ALA A 252 -31.67 15.61 3.65
N ARG A 253 -31.39 14.36 4.06
CA ARG A 253 -31.04 13.98 5.45
C ARG A 253 -30.67 12.48 5.54
N ALA A 254 -29.63 12.23 6.33
CA ALA A 254 -29.12 10.96 6.85
C ALA A 254 -28.26 10.04 5.92
N PHE A 255 -26.99 9.92 6.35
CA PHE A 255 -25.94 8.93 6.02
C PHE A 255 -25.17 9.00 4.68
N LYS A 256 -23.88 9.37 4.77
CA LYS A 256 -22.78 9.21 3.80
C LYS A 256 -21.46 8.93 4.53
N PRO A 257 -20.59 7.99 4.10
CA PRO A 257 -19.14 8.09 4.31
C PRO A 257 -18.51 8.93 3.19
N ARG A 258 -17.54 9.79 3.54
CA ARG A 258 -16.82 10.69 2.63
C ARG A 258 -15.34 10.69 3.02
N TYR A 259 -14.44 10.28 2.12
CA TYR A 259 -13.11 10.87 2.05
C TYR A 259 -13.13 11.83 0.85
N VAL A 260 -12.94 13.11 1.14
CA VAL A 260 -12.80 14.19 0.16
C VAL A 260 -11.36 14.65 0.30
N VAL A 261 -10.53 14.39 -0.72
CA VAL A 261 -9.37 15.23 -0.97
C VAL A 261 -9.93 16.53 -1.55
N GLY A 262 -9.73 17.64 -0.83
CA GLY A 262 -10.24 18.96 -1.22
C GLY A 262 -11.47 19.44 -0.46
N ALA A 263 -11.41 19.54 0.87
CA ALA A 263 -12.27 20.43 1.62
C ALA A 263 -11.46 21.10 2.72
N GLY A 264 -11.45 22.43 2.77
CA GLY A 264 -10.69 23.19 3.77
C GLY A 264 -10.94 22.69 5.19
N CYS A 265 -9.94 22.87 6.06
CA CYS A 265 -9.91 22.44 7.47
C CYS A 265 -11.26 22.55 8.21
N HIS A 266 -12.05 23.60 7.94
CA HIS A 266 -13.37 23.85 8.50
C HIS A 266 -14.44 22.79 8.21
N ALA A 267 -14.42 22.14 7.04
CA ALA A 267 -15.40 21.12 6.68
C ALA A 267 -15.20 19.82 7.48
N SER A 268 -13.95 19.45 7.74
CA SER A 268 -13.58 18.24 8.48
C SER A 268 -14.02 18.33 9.94
N SER A 269 -13.69 19.43 10.64
CA SER A 269 -14.08 19.62 12.04
C SER A 269 -15.59 19.71 12.23
N LYS A 270 -16.35 20.19 11.22
CA LYS A 270 -17.81 20.18 11.25
C LYS A 270 -18.39 18.75 11.17
N LEU A 271 -17.79 17.88 10.35
CA LEU A 271 -18.17 16.48 10.26
C LEU A 271 -17.86 15.73 11.56
N LEU A 272 -16.67 15.92 12.13
CA LEU A 272 -16.31 15.35 13.43
C LEU A 272 -17.26 15.78 14.54
N GLY A 273 -17.59 17.08 14.60
CA GLY A 273 -18.54 17.60 15.58
C GLY A 273 -19.93 16.94 15.48
N GLN A 274 -20.39 16.64 14.26
CA GLN A 274 -21.64 15.90 14.07
C GLN A 274 -21.51 14.44 14.55
N SER A 275 -20.39 13.77 14.26
CA SER A 275 -20.14 12.40 14.72
C SER A 275 -20.14 12.30 16.25
N LEU A 276 -19.50 13.25 16.94
CA LEU A 276 -19.49 13.31 18.41
C LEU A 276 -20.89 13.42 19.00
N VAL A 277 -21.71 14.34 18.46
CA VAL A 277 -23.11 14.52 18.92
C VAL A 277 -23.94 13.26 18.63
N ASN A 278 -23.79 12.65 17.46
CA ASN A 278 -24.49 11.42 17.10
C ASN A 278 -24.09 10.23 18.00
N ALA A 279 -22.86 10.22 18.52
CA ALA A 279 -22.38 9.25 19.49
C ALA A 279 -22.77 9.58 20.94
N GLY A 280 -23.64 10.58 21.16
CA GLY A 280 -24.14 10.97 22.48
C GLY A 280 -23.25 11.93 23.27
N VAL A 281 -22.18 12.46 22.68
CA VAL A 281 -21.33 13.45 23.33
C VAL A 281 -21.99 14.83 23.24
N ALA A 282 -22.41 15.38 24.38
CA ALA A 282 -22.98 16.72 24.45
C ALA A 282 -21.95 17.77 23.99
N ARG A 283 -22.40 18.77 23.23
CA ARG A 283 -21.57 19.88 22.78
C ARG A 283 -21.77 21.09 23.72
N PRO A 284 -20.80 21.43 24.58
CA PRO A 284 -20.92 22.61 25.44
C PRO A 284 -20.86 23.90 24.63
N ALA A 285 -21.51 24.96 25.12
CA ALA A 285 -21.45 26.29 24.51
C ALA A 285 -19.98 26.79 24.45
N GLY A 286 -19.60 27.46 23.36
CA GLY A 286 -18.24 27.99 23.18
C GLY A 286 -17.17 26.96 22.82
N THR A 287 -17.54 25.71 22.53
CA THR A 287 -16.59 24.65 22.14
C THR A 287 -16.56 24.35 20.63
N ALA A 288 -15.39 23.91 20.17
CA ALA A 288 -15.15 23.45 18.81
C ALA A 288 -14.65 22.00 18.81
N ALA A 289 -15.05 21.24 17.80
CA ALA A 289 -14.61 19.85 17.64
C ALA A 289 -13.13 19.82 17.25
N HIS A 290 -12.34 19.10 18.03
CA HIS A 290 -10.91 18.91 17.86
C HIS A 290 -10.62 17.45 17.54
N HIS A 291 -9.84 17.23 16.48
CA HIS A 291 -9.33 15.91 16.12
C HIS A 291 -8.14 15.56 17.02
N ILE A 292 -8.21 14.41 17.69
CA ILE A 292 -7.09 13.91 18.50
C ILE A 292 -5.91 13.61 17.57
N VAL A 293 -6.14 12.79 16.55
CA VAL A 293 -5.24 12.63 15.40
C VAL A 293 -5.67 13.58 14.30
N ALA A 294 -4.83 14.58 14.02
CA ALA A 294 -5.13 15.60 13.02
C ALA A 294 -5.12 15.04 11.58
N GLY A 295 -6.15 15.39 10.82
CA GLY A 295 -6.34 14.90 9.45
C GLY A 295 -5.39 15.49 8.40
N SER A 296 -4.86 16.70 8.61
CA SER A 296 -4.03 17.43 7.64
C SER A 296 -2.61 17.74 8.12
N ALA A 297 -2.29 17.55 9.40
CA ALA A 297 -0.96 17.85 9.92
C ALA A 297 0.04 16.78 9.51
N LYS A 298 1.13 17.15 8.82
CA LYS A 298 2.19 16.23 8.39
C LYS A 298 2.76 15.42 9.58
N ALA A 299 2.94 16.07 10.73
CA ALA A 299 3.46 15.45 11.95
C ALA A 299 2.54 14.37 12.55
N ALA A 300 1.26 14.33 12.19
CA ALA A 300 0.30 13.30 12.64
C ALA A 300 0.21 12.09 11.68
N GLY A 301 1.09 12.02 10.67
CA GLY A 301 1.16 10.90 9.71
C GLY A 301 1.17 9.51 10.36
N PRO A 302 2.09 9.22 11.29
CA PRO A 302 2.18 7.90 11.92
C PRO A 302 0.89 7.45 12.62
N SER A 303 0.25 8.35 13.38
CA SER A 303 -1.04 8.05 14.02
C SER A 303 -2.16 7.80 13.03
N ARG A 304 -2.17 8.48 11.87
CA ARG A 304 -3.18 8.24 10.81
C ARG A 304 -3.04 6.84 10.21
N LEU A 305 -1.82 6.29 10.11
CA LEU A 305 -1.62 4.91 9.69
C LEU A 305 -2.23 3.92 10.68
N VAL A 306 -2.08 4.17 11.98
CA VAL A 306 -2.72 3.35 13.03
C VAL A 306 -4.24 3.42 12.96
N LEU A 307 -4.82 4.61 12.73
CA LEU A 307 -6.27 4.74 12.55
C LEU A 307 -6.76 3.95 11.33
N ASN A 308 -6.04 4.05 10.20
CA ASN A 308 -6.37 3.31 8.99
C ASN A 308 -6.27 1.79 9.18
N ARG A 309 -5.18 1.32 9.81
CA ARG A 309 -4.95 -0.10 10.14
C ARG A 309 -6.12 -0.72 10.90
N PHE A 310 -6.73 0.03 11.79
CA PHE A 310 -7.84 -0.43 12.62
C PHE A 310 -9.24 0.02 12.15
N ASN A 311 -9.32 0.59 10.94
CA ASN A 311 -10.54 1.10 10.33
C ASN A 311 -11.31 2.08 11.26
N ILE A 312 -10.56 3.03 11.81
CA ILE A 312 -11.06 4.17 12.57
C ILE A 312 -11.03 5.39 11.65
N GLY A 313 -12.19 5.92 11.30
CA GLY A 313 -12.29 7.08 10.42
C GLY A 313 -11.75 8.36 11.06
N ILE A 314 -11.16 9.24 10.27
CA ILE A 314 -10.63 10.52 10.76
C ILE A 314 -11.70 11.37 11.45
N ASN A 315 -12.96 11.27 11.01
CA ASN A 315 -14.11 11.99 11.57
C ASN A 315 -14.97 11.12 12.50
N ASP A 316 -14.49 9.94 12.89
CA ASP A 316 -15.19 9.09 13.84
C ASP A 316 -15.20 9.73 15.22
N ALA A 317 -16.29 9.52 15.96
CA ALA A 317 -16.45 10.10 17.28
C ALA A 317 -15.30 9.71 18.23
N VAL A 318 -14.71 8.52 18.06
CA VAL A 318 -13.58 8.06 18.89
C VAL A 318 -12.31 8.93 18.72
N ASN A 319 -12.09 9.51 17.53
CA ASN A 319 -10.96 10.40 17.24
C ASN A 319 -11.24 11.88 17.58
N GLY A 320 -12.36 12.20 18.24
CA GLY A 320 -12.78 13.57 18.51
C GLY A 320 -12.92 13.94 19.97
N VAL A 321 -12.85 15.24 20.24
CA VAL A 321 -13.23 15.85 21.52
C VAL A 321 -13.73 17.27 21.31
N PHE A 322 -14.64 17.76 22.16
CA PHE A 322 -15.01 19.18 22.19
C PHE A 322 -14.10 19.95 23.15
N LEU A 323 -13.39 20.95 22.64
CA LEU A 323 -12.52 21.82 23.43
C LEU A 323 -12.98 23.28 23.36
N PRO A 324 -12.75 24.10 24.40
CA PRO A 324 -12.97 25.54 24.33
C PRO A 324 -12.27 26.15 23.12
N ALA A 325 -13.01 26.92 22.32
CA ALA A 325 -12.47 27.48 21.08
C ALA A 325 -11.36 28.51 21.35
N ASN A 326 -11.39 29.19 22.49
CA ASN A 326 -10.38 30.13 22.94
C ASN A 326 -10.41 30.25 24.48
N ARG A 327 -9.41 30.95 25.04
CA ARG A 327 -9.26 31.13 26.50
C ARG A 327 -10.44 31.86 27.15
N ALA A 328 -11.06 32.81 26.45
CA ALA A 328 -12.21 33.56 26.96
C ALA A 328 -13.47 32.69 27.12
N LEU A 329 -13.58 31.63 26.31
CA LEU A 329 -14.69 30.67 26.33
C LEU A 329 -14.40 29.42 27.18
N ALA A 330 -13.24 29.34 27.83
CA ALA A 330 -12.89 28.23 28.71
C ALA A 330 -13.66 28.29 30.04
N GLY A 331 -14.06 29.47 30.51
CA GLY A 331 -14.72 29.61 31.83
C GLY A 331 -13.83 29.04 32.94
N THR A 332 -14.38 28.16 33.78
CA THR A 332 -13.65 27.44 34.84
C THR A 332 -13.14 26.06 34.42
N THR A 333 -13.22 25.72 33.13
CA THR A 333 -12.79 24.40 32.66
C THR A 333 -11.28 24.25 32.75
N THR A 334 -10.83 23.04 33.09
CA THR A 334 -9.42 22.65 33.01
C THR A 334 -9.03 22.20 31.61
N ALA A 335 -9.98 22.05 30.68
CA ALA A 335 -9.70 21.50 29.35
C ALA A 335 -8.71 22.34 28.54
N ALA A 336 -7.90 21.65 27.72
CA ALA A 336 -6.97 22.26 26.80
C ALA A 336 -7.72 23.17 25.79
N ILE A 337 -7.11 24.30 25.43
CA ILE A 337 -7.72 25.26 24.51
C ILE A 337 -7.42 24.80 23.09
N HIS A 338 -8.44 24.64 22.24
CA HIS A 338 -8.33 24.10 20.88
C HIS A 338 -7.16 24.71 20.09
N SER A 339 -7.08 26.03 20.01
CA SER A 339 -6.04 26.73 19.23
C SER A 339 -4.61 26.47 19.71
N THR A 340 -4.43 26.03 20.95
CA THR A 340 -3.12 25.83 21.58
C THR A 340 -2.59 24.40 21.50
N VAL A 341 -3.44 23.43 21.09
CA VAL A 341 -3.08 22.00 21.08
C VAL A 341 -2.26 21.61 19.84
N HIS A 342 -2.28 22.40 18.76
CA HIS A 342 -1.61 22.10 17.50
C HIS A 342 -0.07 22.28 17.52
N THR A 343 0.61 21.70 18.50
CA THR A 343 2.07 21.77 18.65
C THR A 343 2.75 20.50 18.12
N ARG A 344 4.03 20.62 17.75
CA ARG A 344 4.84 19.45 17.36
C ARG A 344 4.94 18.41 18.48
N ALA A 345 5.05 18.88 19.73
CA ALA A 345 5.13 18.03 20.91
C ALA A 345 3.85 17.21 21.12
N TYR A 346 2.68 17.83 20.93
CA TYR A 346 1.40 17.14 20.97
C TYR A 346 1.33 16.01 19.93
N TYR A 347 1.64 16.32 18.65
CA TYR A 347 1.60 15.29 17.59
C TYR A 347 2.56 14.13 17.86
N GLN A 348 3.75 14.40 18.40
CA GLN A 348 4.69 13.35 18.80
C GLN A 348 4.18 12.51 19.97
N ALA A 349 3.51 13.12 20.95
CA ALA A 349 2.91 12.40 22.08
C ALA A 349 1.78 11.48 21.61
N VAL A 350 0.92 11.95 20.69
CA VAL A 350 -0.15 11.15 20.09
C VAL A 350 0.42 9.99 19.26
N ASN A 351 1.46 10.24 18.45
CA ASN A 351 2.15 9.20 17.68
C ASN A 351 2.75 8.11 18.59
N ARG A 352 3.45 8.50 19.67
CA ARG A 352 4.02 7.54 20.62
C ARG A 352 2.96 6.72 21.35
N ALA A 353 1.82 7.33 21.67
CA ALA A 353 0.74 6.63 22.34
C ALA A 353 0.08 5.60 21.40
N LEU A 354 -0.22 5.99 20.16
CA LEU A 354 -0.90 5.12 19.20
C LEU A 354 -0.01 4.04 18.59
N SER A 355 1.31 4.23 18.55
CA SER A 355 2.24 3.21 18.03
C SER A 355 2.26 1.93 18.87
N ALA A 356 1.78 1.98 20.12
CA ALA A 356 1.69 0.81 21.00
C ALA A 356 0.43 -0.04 20.77
N ALA A 357 -0.53 0.42 19.96
CA ALA A 357 -1.77 -0.31 19.73
C ALA A 357 -1.54 -1.51 18.80
N THR A 358 -1.86 -2.71 19.29
CA THR A 358 -1.82 -3.96 18.52
C THR A 358 -3.19 -4.38 18.00
N SER A 359 -4.26 -3.79 18.53
CA SER A 359 -5.64 -4.05 18.11
C SER A 359 -6.47 -2.77 18.00
N ARG A 360 -7.60 -2.85 17.29
CA ARG A 360 -8.58 -1.76 17.19
C ARG A 360 -9.05 -1.31 18.57
N THR A 361 -9.36 -2.25 19.45
CA THR A 361 -9.82 -1.95 20.81
C THR A 361 -8.78 -1.20 21.62
N GLU A 362 -7.49 -1.55 21.49
CA GLU A 362 -6.39 -0.81 22.12
C GLU A 362 -6.21 0.58 21.54
N ALA A 363 -6.30 0.75 20.22
CA ALA A 363 -6.23 2.06 19.57
C ALA A 363 -7.39 2.97 20.04
N GLU A 364 -8.61 2.44 20.10
CA GLU A 364 -9.77 3.17 20.62
C GLU A 364 -9.59 3.51 22.12
N ALA A 365 -9.04 2.59 22.92
CA ALA A 365 -8.73 2.85 24.33
C ALA A 365 -7.69 3.97 24.51
N ILE A 366 -6.64 3.98 23.68
CA ILE A 366 -5.61 5.04 23.67
C ILE A 366 -6.21 6.39 23.26
N LEU A 367 -7.06 6.43 22.22
CA LEU A 367 -7.78 7.65 21.82
C LEU A 367 -8.68 8.17 22.95
N LEU A 368 -9.35 7.28 23.68
CA LEU A 368 -10.15 7.64 24.85
C LEU A 368 -9.29 8.21 25.99
N GLN A 369 -8.10 7.64 26.26
CA GLN A 369 -7.18 8.18 27.25
C GLN A 369 -6.66 9.58 26.85
N LEU A 370 -6.28 9.77 25.59
CA LEU A 370 -5.83 11.05 25.05
C LEU A 370 -6.95 12.10 25.12
N ARG A 371 -8.20 11.72 24.85
CA ARG A 371 -9.38 12.57 25.05
C ARG A 371 -9.49 13.05 26.49
N GLN A 372 -9.37 12.15 27.47
CA GLN A 372 -9.50 12.54 28.88
C GLN A 372 -8.37 13.47 29.30
N ARG A 373 -7.14 13.26 28.82
CA ARG A 373 -6.03 14.19 29.05
C ARG A 373 -6.31 15.58 28.51
N LEU A 374 -6.87 15.68 27.30
CA LEU A 374 -7.25 16.97 26.71
C LEU A 374 -8.35 17.66 27.52
N LEU A 375 -9.31 16.91 28.07
CA LEU A 375 -10.37 17.45 28.94
C LEU A 375 -9.86 17.88 30.33
N SER A 376 -8.76 17.29 30.81
CA SER A 376 -8.11 17.66 32.07
C SER A 376 -7.00 18.72 31.91
N GLY A 377 -6.77 19.25 30.70
CA GLY A 377 -5.79 20.30 30.43
C GLY A 377 -4.39 19.85 30.04
N GLY A 378 -4.20 18.54 29.89
CA GLY A 378 -2.95 17.97 29.40
C GLY A 378 -2.78 18.22 27.89
N VAL A 379 -1.54 18.53 27.50
CA VAL A 379 -1.08 18.57 26.10
C VAL A 379 -0.05 17.47 25.89
#